data_AF-A0A812JQN4-F1
#
_entry.id   AF-A0A812JQN4-F1
#
_cell.length_a   1.000
_cell.length_b   1.000
_cell.length_c   1.000
_cell.angle_alpha   90.00
_cell.angle_beta   90.00
_cell.angle_gamma   90.00
#
_symmetry.space_group_name_H-M   'P 1'
#
loop_
_entity.id
_entity.type
_entity.pdbx_description
1 polymer ?
#
loop_
_entity_poly.entity_id
_entity_poly.type
_entity_poly.pdbx_seq_one_letter_code
_entity_poly.pdbx_strand_id
1 'polypeptide(L)'
;MRLGKVLEMLQEMKTQGEKDKQDEEVQYAAYKQFCEVTERETQRSIEDGTEKIEVLTAEVEKSGSDATRLGEEVAAHVADIEGAKAEKEEAAKMRETERKDFQAMFQDLSESIDAIGRATKELKSGKAQEGSLIQLNALKLPEKASKGLNSLLSEGFEDSLLSDLQAPDQFKSGGIIKMLEKLEDQFVDERLQLEK
;
A
#
# COMPACT_ATOMS: atom_id res chain seq x y z
N MET A 1 -84.64 37.77 79.58
CA MET A 1 -83.79 38.25 78.47
C MET A 1 -82.50 37.43 78.22
N ARG A 2 -82.01 36.59 79.15
CA ARG A 2 -80.72 35.88 78.98
C ARG A 2 -80.78 34.56 78.18
N LEU A 3 -81.90 33.85 78.18
CA LEU A 3 -82.01 32.51 77.56
C LEU A 3 -82.05 32.53 76.03
N GLY A 4 -82.76 33.49 75.42
CA GLY A 4 -82.87 33.60 73.95
C GLY A 4 -81.54 33.88 73.26
N LYS A 5 -80.67 34.67 73.91
CA LYS A 5 -79.33 35.01 73.40
C LYS A 5 -78.37 33.82 73.41
N VAL A 6 -78.55 32.90 74.36
CA VAL A 6 -77.78 31.65 74.42
C VAL A 6 -78.23 30.67 73.34
N LEU A 7 -79.54 30.58 73.07
CA LEU A 7 -80.07 29.79 71.96
C LEU A 7 -79.56 30.30 70.61
N GLU A 8 -79.57 31.62 70.41
CA GLU A 8 -79.05 32.26 69.21
C GLU A 8 -77.57 31.96 68.98
N MET A 9 -76.71 32.13 70.00
CA MET A 9 -75.29 31.77 69.90
C MET A 9 -75.06 30.28 69.62
N LEU A 10 -75.86 29.38 70.22
CA LEU A 10 -75.74 27.94 69.94
C LEU A 10 -76.15 27.60 68.50
N GLN A 11 -77.13 28.32 67.95
CA GLN A 11 -77.60 28.14 66.58
C GLN A 11 -76.59 28.69 65.55
N GLU A 12 -75.94 29.81 65.86
CA GLU A 12 -74.82 30.34 65.09
C GLU A 12 -73.61 29.40 65.15
N MET A 13 -73.23 28.89 66.32
CA MET A 13 -72.14 27.92 66.47
C MET A 13 -72.40 26.62 65.70
N LYS A 14 -73.65 26.13 65.69
CA LYS A 14 -74.04 24.96 64.89
C LYS A 14 -73.87 25.24 63.40
N THR A 15 -74.38 26.38 62.93
CA THR A 15 -74.31 26.76 61.51
C THR A 15 -72.86 26.97 61.06
N GLN A 16 -72.05 27.63 61.89
CA GLN A 16 -70.62 27.81 61.65
C GLN A 16 -69.89 26.47 61.63
N GLY A 17 -70.16 25.56 62.58
CA GLY A 17 -69.57 24.23 62.59
C GLY A 17 -69.97 23.36 61.38
N GLU A 18 -71.21 23.48 60.90
CA GLU A 18 -71.66 22.81 59.66
C GLU A 18 -70.94 23.34 58.43
N LYS A 19 -70.72 24.66 58.36
CA LYS A 19 -69.96 25.30 57.29
C LYS A 19 -68.47 24.95 57.33
N ASP A 20 -67.84 25.08 58.49
CA ASP A 20 -66.42 24.77 58.68
C ASP A 20 -66.11 23.32 58.33
N LYS A 21 -67.02 22.40 58.69
CA LYS A 21 -66.92 20.99 58.29
C LYS A 21 -66.97 20.82 56.77
N GLN A 22 -67.90 21.47 56.07
CA GLN A 22 -67.97 21.39 54.61
C GLN A 22 -66.72 21.97 53.95
N ASP A 23 -66.26 23.13 54.42
CA ASP A 23 -65.04 23.77 53.91
C ASP A 23 -63.81 22.86 54.14
N GLU A 24 -63.71 22.22 55.31
CA GLU A 24 -62.64 21.27 55.62
C GLU A 24 -62.71 19.99 54.76
N GLU A 25 -63.91 19.44 54.51
CA GLU A 25 -64.10 18.28 53.62
C GLU A 25 -63.62 18.58 52.19
N VAL A 26 -63.92 19.77 51.67
CA VAL A 26 -63.48 20.20 50.33
C VAL A 26 -61.96 20.39 50.28
N GLN A 27 -61.37 21.05 51.29
CA GLN A 27 -59.92 21.25 51.35
C GLN A 27 -59.17 19.92 51.49
N TYR A 28 -59.67 19.02 52.33
CA TYR A 28 -59.10 17.68 52.49
C TYR A 28 -59.18 16.87 51.20
N ALA A 29 -60.32 16.90 50.49
CA ALA A 29 -60.45 16.23 49.21
C ALA A 29 -59.48 16.78 48.15
N ALA A 30 -59.32 18.11 48.07
CA ALA A 30 -58.37 18.75 47.17
C ALA A 30 -56.92 18.39 47.51
N TYR A 31 -56.55 18.43 48.79
CA TYR A 31 -55.21 18.07 49.25
C TYR A 31 -54.90 16.60 49.00
N LYS A 32 -55.84 15.69 49.29
CA LYS A 32 -55.70 14.27 49.01
C LYS A 32 -55.47 14.01 47.51
N GLN A 33 -56.26 14.65 46.66
CA GLN A 33 -56.08 14.55 45.20
C GLN A 33 -54.70 15.08 44.77
N PHE A 34 -54.25 16.20 45.33
CA PHE A 34 -52.93 16.75 45.07
C PHE A 34 -51.82 15.74 45.44
N CYS A 35 -51.89 15.14 46.63
CA CYS A 35 -50.93 14.12 47.05
C CYS A 35 -50.92 12.91 46.11
N GLU A 36 -52.09 12.34 45.78
CA GLU A 36 -52.19 11.17 44.90
C GLU A 36 -51.68 11.44 43.47
N VAL A 37 -51.95 12.63 42.93
CA VAL A 37 -51.45 13.02 41.60
C VAL A 37 -49.94 13.25 41.65
N THR A 38 -49.45 13.99 42.64
CA THR A 38 -48.03 14.30 42.78
C THR A 38 -47.20 13.03 42.98
N GLU A 39 -47.67 12.10 43.81
CA GLU A 39 -47.01 10.81 44.03
C GLU A 39 -46.92 10.01 42.73
N ARG A 40 -48.03 9.92 41.99
CA ARG A 40 -48.06 9.20 40.70
C ARG A 40 -47.15 9.83 39.65
N GLU A 41 -47.19 11.15 39.50
CA GLU A 41 -46.34 11.86 38.52
C GLU A 41 -44.87 11.76 38.86
N THR A 42 -44.53 11.86 40.16
CA THR A 42 -43.15 11.69 40.63
C THR A 42 -42.67 10.28 40.37
N GLN A 43 -43.46 9.26 40.71
CA GLN A 43 -43.11 7.85 40.47
C GLN A 43 -42.91 7.56 38.98
N ARG A 44 -43.79 8.06 38.12
CA ARG A 44 -43.63 7.94 36.66
C ARG A 44 -42.37 8.64 36.16
N SER A 45 -42.07 9.83 36.68
CA SER A 45 -40.85 10.57 36.30
C SER A 45 -39.57 9.84 36.73
N ILE A 46 -39.61 9.15 37.88
CA ILE A 46 -38.51 8.30 38.35
C ILE A 46 -38.34 7.09 37.41
N GLU A 47 -39.43 6.40 37.06
CA GLU A 47 -39.39 5.26 36.13
C GLU A 47 -38.83 5.66 34.76
N ASP A 48 -39.36 6.72 34.16
CA ASP A 48 -38.88 7.25 32.87
C ASP A 48 -37.41 7.69 32.96
N GLY A 49 -37.00 8.24 34.11
CA GLY A 49 -35.62 8.64 34.37
C GLY A 49 -34.67 7.46 34.48
N THR A 50 -35.07 6.41 35.20
CA THR A 50 -34.29 5.18 35.36
C THR A 50 -34.13 4.45 34.03
N GLU A 51 -35.20 4.34 33.22
CA GLU A 51 -35.11 3.74 31.88
C GLU A 51 -34.11 4.50 31.00
N LYS A 52 -34.15 5.84 31.01
CA LYS A 52 -33.18 6.66 30.26
C LYS A 52 -31.75 6.45 30.73
N ILE A 53 -31.54 6.32 32.05
CA ILE A 53 -30.22 6.04 32.60
C ILE A 53 -29.70 4.71 32.06
N GLU A 54 -30.51 3.65 32.09
CA GLU A 54 -30.12 2.33 31.59
C GLU A 54 -29.74 2.37 30.10
N VAL A 55 -30.57 3.01 29.27
CA VAL A 55 -30.29 3.16 27.83
C VAL A 55 -29.00 3.94 27.58
N LEU A 56 -28.83 5.09 28.24
CA LEU A 56 -27.65 5.93 28.08
C LEU A 56 -26.37 5.23 28.57
N THR A 57 -26.45 4.45 29.67
CA THR A 57 -25.32 3.65 30.14
C THR A 57 -24.91 2.61 29.11
N ALA A 58 -25.87 1.87 28.53
CA ALA A 58 -25.57 0.90 27.48
C ALA A 58 -24.97 1.55 26.22
N GLU A 59 -25.45 2.74 25.84
CA GLU A 59 -24.91 3.49 24.71
C GLU A 59 -23.48 4.00 24.95
N VAL A 60 -23.18 4.44 26.18
CA VAL A 60 -21.83 4.83 26.60
C VAL A 60 -20.87 3.64 26.53
N GLU A 61 -21.27 2.48 27.05
CA GLU A 61 -20.45 1.26 27.00
C GLU A 61 -20.17 0.84 25.56
N LYS A 62 -21.21 0.82 24.71
CA LYS A 62 -21.08 0.51 23.29
C LYS A 62 -20.13 1.49 22.60
N SER A 63 -20.32 2.79 22.80
CA SER A 63 -19.49 3.82 22.20
C SER A 63 -18.03 3.73 22.66
N GLY A 64 -17.79 3.38 23.93
CA GLY A 64 -16.46 3.13 24.47
C GLY A 64 -15.77 1.90 23.84
N SER A 65 -16.52 0.82 23.63
CA SER A 65 -16.03 -0.37 22.92
C SER A 65 -15.71 -0.07 21.46
N ASP A 66 -16.59 0.66 20.77
CA ASP A 66 -16.37 1.06 19.38
C ASP A 66 -15.17 2.00 19.24
N ALA A 67 -14.99 2.96 20.15
CA ALA A 67 -13.83 3.84 20.16
C ALA A 67 -12.51 3.07 20.34
N THR A 68 -12.49 2.09 21.24
CA THR A 68 -11.30 1.23 21.45
C THR A 68 -10.98 0.44 20.18
N ARG A 69 -11.98 -0.27 19.62
CA ARG A 69 -11.80 -1.07 18.40
C ARG A 69 -11.32 -0.22 17.23
N LEU A 70 -11.95 0.92 16.99
CA LEU A 70 -11.55 1.83 15.90
C LEU A 70 -10.14 2.39 16.13
N GLY A 71 -9.74 2.64 17.37
CA GLY A 71 -8.37 3.05 17.70
C GLY A 71 -7.34 1.99 17.33
N GLU A 72 -7.63 0.72 17.62
CA GLU A 72 -6.77 -0.41 17.23
C GLU A 72 -6.68 -0.59 15.72
N GLU A 73 -7.82 -0.52 15.01
CA GLU A 73 -7.87 -0.60 13.54
C GLU A 73 -7.08 0.54 12.88
N VAL A 74 -7.18 1.77 13.40
CA VAL A 74 -6.39 2.91 12.91
C VAL A 74 -4.90 2.66 13.11
N ALA A 75 -4.48 2.16 14.27
CA ALA A 75 -3.07 1.87 14.53
C ALA A 75 -2.52 0.80 13.57
N ALA A 76 -3.30 -0.26 13.32
CA ALA A 76 -2.94 -1.31 12.36
C ALA A 76 -2.79 -0.75 10.94
N HIS A 77 -3.76 0.04 10.47
CA HIS A 77 -3.70 0.64 9.13
C HIS A 77 -2.54 1.63 8.97
N VAL A 78 -2.15 2.35 10.02
CA VAL A 78 -0.96 3.21 9.98
C VAL A 78 0.29 2.36 9.78
N ALA A 79 0.43 1.26 10.51
CA ALA A 79 1.57 0.35 10.34
C ALA A 79 1.62 -0.26 8.93
N ASP A 80 0.47 -0.69 8.38
CA ASP A 80 0.37 -1.21 7.02
C ASP A 80 0.80 -0.17 5.97
N ILE A 81 0.37 1.09 6.13
CA ILE A 81 0.75 2.19 5.24
C ILE A 81 2.25 2.46 5.29
N GLU A 82 2.85 2.42 6.48
CA GLU A 82 4.30 2.61 6.64
C GLU A 82 5.09 1.47 5.98
N GLY A 83 4.66 0.21 6.20
CA GLY A 83 5.23 -0.95 5.54
C GLY A 83 5.15 -0.86 4.01
N ALA A 84 3.96 -0.59 3.48
CA ALA A 84 3.74 -0.46 2.04
C ALA A 84 4.53 0.70 1.41
N LYS A 85 4.75 1.80 2.14
CA LYS A 85 5.61 2.91 1.69
C LYS A 85 7.07 2.49 1.60
N ALA A 86 7.57 1.77 2.61
CA ALA A 86 8.95 1.27 2.61
C ALA A 86 9.18 0.28 1.45
N GLU A 87 8.28 -0.69 1.28
CA GLU A 87 8.33 -1.66 0.17
C GLU A 87 8.29 -0.95 -1.19
N LYS A 88 7.44 0.06 -1.35
CA LYS A 88 7.38 0.85 -2.59
C LYS A 88 8.69 1.57 -2.88
N GLU A 89 9.33 2.15 -1.87
CA GLU A 89 10.60 2.85 -2.04
C GLU A 89 11.73 1.87 -2.42
N GLU A 90 11.79 0.72 -1.76
CA GLU A 90 12.75 -0.33 -2.06
C GLU A 90 12.55 -0.88 -3.48
N ALA A 91 11.30 -1.18 -3.87
CA ALA A 91 10.97 -1.62 -5.21
C ALA A 91 11.33 -0.56 -6.27
N ALA A 92 11.16 0.73 -5.96
CA ALA A 92 11.57 1.81 -6.87
C ALA A 92 13.10 1.87 -7.04
N LYS A 93 13.86 1.72 -5.95
CA LYS A 93 15.33 1.66 -5.98
C LYS A 93 15.85 0.46 -6.78
N MET A 94 15.23 -0.71 -6.57
CA MET A 94 15.55 -1.93 -7.30
C MET A 94 15.30 -1.72 -8.79
N ARG A 95 14.11 -1.23 -9.18
CA ARG A 95 13.79 -0.93 -10.58
C ARG A 95 14.72 0.10 -11.20
N GLU A 96 15.15 1.12 -10.46
CA GLU A 96 16.10 2.10 -10.98
C GLU A 96 17.46 1.46 -11.26
N THR A 97 17.92 0.59 -10.37
CA THR A 97 19.19 -0.12 -10.50
C THR A 97 19.13 -1.10 -11.68
N GLU A 98 18.12 -1.97 -11.71
CA GLU A 98 17.89 -2.92 -12.80
C GLU A 98 17.77 -2.21 -14.16
N ARG A 99 17.09 -1.06 -14.21
CA ARG A 99 16.99 -0.26 -15.44
C ARG A 99 18.35 0.27 -15.88
N LYS A 100 19.18 0.74 -14.95
CA LYS A 100 20.54 1.21 -15.27
C LYS A 100 21.40 0.06 -15.79
N ASP A 101 21.36 -1.08 -15.11
CA ASP A 101 22.14 -2.26 -15.49
C ASP A 101 21.69 -2.81 -16.84
N PHE A 102 20.38 -2.86 -17.09
CA PHE A 102 19.82 -3.22 -18.38
C PHE A 102 20.29 -2.27 -19.49
N GLN A 103 20.20 -0.95 -19.28
CA GLN A 103 20.63 0.04 -20.27
C GLN A 103 22.13 -0.08 -20.59
N ALA A 104 22.96 -0.25 -19.57
CA ALA A 104 24.40 -0.44 -19.74
C ALA A 104 24.71 -1.72 -20.52
N MET A 105 24.16 -2.87 -20.10
CA MET A 105 24.38 -4.14 -20.79
C MET A 105 23.85 -4.13 -22.23
N PHE A 106 22.69 -3.52 -22.46
CA PHE A 106 22.10 -3.38 -23.79
C PHE A 106 22.97 -2.53 -24.71
N GLN A 107 23.50 -1.42 -24.19
CA GLN A 107 24.42 -0.56 -24.93
C GLN A 107 25.73 -1.30 -25.25
N ASP A 108 26.35 -1.95 -24.26
CA ASP A 108 27.60 -2.70 -24.44
C ASP A 108 27.46 -3.83 -25.48
N LEU A 109 26.33 -4.55 -25.45
CA LEU A 109 26.01 -5.58 -26.45
C LEU A 109 25.82 -4.97 -27.84
N SER A 110 25.06 -3.88 -27.95
CA SER A 110 24.80 -3.23 -29.23
C SER A 110 26.06 -2.65 -29.86
N GLU A 111 26.92 -2.01 -29.07
CA GLU A 111 28.22 -1.51 -29.53
C GLU A 111 29.16 -2.65 -29.92
N SER A 112 29.13 -3.77 -29.18
CA SER A 112 29.93 -4.95 -29.50
C SER A 112 29.48 -5.62 -30.79
N ILE A 113 28.17 -5.81 -31.01
CA ILE A 113 27.60 -6.37 -32.24
C ILE A 113 28.00 -5.50 -33.44
N ASP A 114 27.81 -4.18 -33.35
CA ASP A 114 28.14 -3.24 -34.43
C ASP A 114 29.65 -3.19 -34.73
N ALA A 115 30.50 -3.24 -33.70
CA ALA A 115 31.95 -3.33 -33.88
C ALA A 115 32.38 -4.65 -34.54
N ILE A 116 31.80 -5.78 -34.13
CA ILE A 116 32.05 -7.09 -34.74
C ILE A 116 31.59 -7.08 -36.20
N GLY A 117 30.40 -6.56 -36.51
CA GLY A 117 29.88 -6.46 -37.88
C GLY A 117 30.78 -5.61 -38.78
N ARG A 118 31.30 -4.47 -38.29
CA ARG A 118 32.31 -3.68 -39.01
C ARG A 118 33.59 -4.48 -39.24
N ALA A 119 34.09 -5.17 -38.22
CA ALA A 119 35.30 -5.97 -38.31
C ALA A 119 35.18 -7.08 -39.37
N THR A 120 34.07 -7.81 -39.33
CA THR A 120 33.74 -8.84 -40.30
C THR A 120 33.68 -8.27 -41.73
N LYS A 121 33.07 -7.08 -41.91
CA LYS A 121 32.99 -6.43 -43.23
C LYS A 121 34.35 -6.00 -43.77
N GLU A 122 35.21 -5.44 -42.93
CA GLU A 122 36.57 -5.04 -43.32
C GLU A 122 37.42 -6.24 -43.72
N LEU A 123 37.38 -7.33 -42.94
CA LEU A 123 38.06 -8.59 -43.24
C LEU A 123 37.57 -9.22 -44.55
N LYS A 124 36.25 -9.21 -44.82
CA LYS A 124 35.66 -9.69 -46.08
C LYS A 124 36.04 -8.85 -47.30
N SER A 125 36.37 -7.57 -47.12
CA SER A 125 36.68 -6.65 -48.23
C SER A 125 38.09 -6.81 -48.81
N GLY A 126 38.94 -7.66 -48.23
CA GLY A 126 40.31 -7.92 -48.70
C GLY A 126 41.28 -6.76 -48.50
N LYS A 127 40.86 -5.65 -47.85
CA LYS A 127 41.73 -4.52 -47.49
C LYS A 127 42.70 -4.85 -46.34
N ALA A 128 42.43 -5.92 -45.61
CA ALA A 128 43.32 -6.48 -44.58
C ALA A 128 44.32 -7.44 -45.25
N GLN A 129 45.42 -6.91 -45.81
CA GLN A 129 46.39 -7.68 -46.60
C GLN A 129 47.29 -8.65 -45.80
N GLU A 130 47.11 -8.80 -44.48
CA GLU A 130 47.94 -9.70 -43.66
C GLU A 130 47.08 -10.37 -42.56
N GLY A 131 46.24 -11.34 -42.95
CA GLY A 131 45.33 -12.09 -42.08
C GLY A 131 46.01 -12.69 -40.84
N SER A 132 46.04 -11.91 -39.76
CA SER A 132 46.53 -12.32 -38.45
C SER A 132 45.64 -11.71 -37.38
N LEU A 133 45.42 -12.45 -36.29
CA LEU A 133 44.68 -11.97 -35.11
C LEU A 133 45.24 -10.65 -34.54
N ILE A 134 46.49 -10.31 -34.87
CA ILE A 134 47.15 -9.04 -34.54
C ILE A 134 46.41 -7.85 -35.16
N GLN A 135 45.73 -8.02 -36.30
CA GLN A 135 44.94 -6.96 -36.95
C GLN A 135 43.60 -6.70 -36.25
N LEU A 136 43.03 -7.68 -35.53
CA LEU A 136 41.84 -7.43 -34.71
C LEU A 136 42.15 -6.48 -33.54
N ASN A 137 43.37 -6.54 -32.99
CA ASN A 137 43.82 -5.55 -32.01
C ASN A 137 43.93 -4.13 -32.61
N ALA A 138 44.16 -4.01 -33.92
CA ALA A 138 44.17 -2.72 -34.60
C ALA A 138 42.75 -2.15 -34.83
N LEU A 139 41.72 -3.01 -34.85
CA LEU A 139 40.33 -2.60 -35.08
C LEU A 139 39.61 -1.99 -33.88
N LYS A 140 40.27 -1.89 -32.72
CA LYS A 140 39.71 -1.30 -31.49
C LYS A 140 38.32 -1.85 -31.14
N LEU A 141 38.24 -3.17 -30.99
CA LEU A 141 37.01 -3.83 -30.51
C LEU A 141 36.69 -3.39 -29.07
N PRO A 142 35.40 -3.28 -28.71
CA PRO A 142 34.98 -3.08 -27.32
C PRO A 142 35.49 -4.20 -26.40
N GLU A 143 35.59 -3.91 -25.10
CA GLU A 143 36.16 -4.85 -24.11
C GLU A 143 35.36 -6.16 -24.03
N LYS A 144 34.02 -6.10 -24.11
CA LYS A 144 33.15 -7.29 -24.11
C LYS A 144 33.37 -8.17 -25.33
N ALA A 145 33.46 -7.59 -26.53
CA ALA A 145 33.81 -8.30 -27.76
C ALA A 145 35.21 -8.93 -27.69
N SER A 146 36.19 -8.23 -27.14
CA SER A 146 37.56 -8.74 -26.97
C SER A 146 37.62 -9.92 -25.99
N LYS A 147 36.87 -9.87 -24.88
CA LYS A 147 36.75 -10.99 -23.93
C LYS A 147 36.01 -12.19 -24.53
N GLY A 148 34.91 -11.95 -25.25
CA GLY A 148 34.17 -13.00 -25.95
C GLY A 148 35.04 -13.73 -26.97
N LEU A 149 35.82 -12.98 -27.74
CA LEU A 149 36.81 -13.53 -28.68
C LEU A 149 37.84 -14.41 -27.95
N ASN A 150 38.42 -13.93 -26.85
CA ASN A 150 39.39 -14.70 -26.07
C ASN A 150 38.79 -15.99 -25.45
N SER A 151 37.51 -15.96 -25.08
CA SER A 151 36.78 -17.14 -24.59
C SER A 151 36.63 -18.19 -25.70
N LEU A 152 36.17 -17.78 -26.88
CA LEU A 152 36.04 -18.66 -28.05
C LEU A 152 37.39 -19.26 -28.49
N LEU A 153 38.50 -18.50 -28.39
CA LEU A 153 39.84 -19.02 -28.66
C LEU A 153 40.22 -20.13 -27.68
N SER A 154 39.83 -19.98 -26.41
CA SER A 154 40.11 -20.96 -25.36
C SER A 154 39.23 -22.22 -25.45
N GLU A 155 38.08 -22.13 -26.13
CA GLU A 155 37.14 -23.23 -26.35
C GLU A 155 37.51 -24.17 -27.53
N GLY A 156 38.69 -24.01 -28.13
CA GLY A 156 39.18 -24.95 -29.15
C GLY A 156 38.77 -24.60 -30.58
N PHE A 157 38.58 -23.30 -30.90
CA PHE A 157 38.46 -22.81 -32.29
C PHE A 157 39.77 -22.92 -33.11
N GLU A 158 40.78 -23.62 -32.57
CA GLU A 158 42.11 -23.81 -33.14
C GLU A 158 42.07 -24.47 -34.52
N ASP A 159 41.15 -25.42 -34.74
CA ASP A 159 41.05 -26.19 -36.00
C ASP A 159 40.60 -25.30 -37.18
N SER A 160 39.71 -24.35 -36.92
CA SER A 160 39.28 -23.38 -37.94
C SER A 160 40.34 -22.30 -38.22
N LEU A 161 41.21 -22.00 -37.26
CA LEU A 161 42.33 -21.06 -37.41
C LEU A 161 43.54 -21.73 -38.09
N LEU A 162 43.77 -23.02 -37.85
CA LEU A 162 44.77 -23.84 -38.54
C LEU A 162 44.51 -23.90 -40.05
N SER A 163 43.24 -23.93 -40.46
CA SER A 163 42.83 -23.83 -41.87
C SER A 163 43.18 -22.48 -42.51
N ASP A 164 43.19 -21.38 -41.75
CA ASP A 164 43.58 -20.06 -42.25
C ASP A 164 45.09 -19.95 -42.46
N LEU A 165 45.90 -20.65 -41.64
CA LEU A 165 47.37 -20.68 -41.80
C LEU A 165 47.82 -21.41 -43.08
N GLN A 166 47.01 -22.34 -43.59
CA GLN A 166 47.29 -23.13 -44.80
C GLN A 166 46.70 -22.51 -46.08
N ALA A 167 45.91 -21.44 -45.96
CA ALA A 167 45.26 -20.77 -47.09
C ALA A 167 46.22 -19.80 -47.83
N PRO A 168 46.03 -19.54 -49.14
CA PRO A 168 46.76 -18.50 -49.87
C PRO A 168 46.62 -17.14 -49.16
N ASP A 169 47.61 -16.25 -49.26
CA ASP A 169 47.67 -14.98 -48.51
C ASP A 169 46.38 -14.11 -48.59
N GLN A 170 45.59 -14.25 -49.65
CA GLN A 170 44.31 -13.55 -49.84
C GLN A 170 43.12 -14.14 -49.05
N PHE A 171 43.24 -15.33 -48.46
CA PHE A 171 42.14 -16.08 -47.83
C PHE A 171 42.40 -16.43 -46.35
N LYS A 172 43.43 -15.86 -45.72
CA LYS A 172 43.85 -16.14 -44.33
C LYS A 172 42.90 -15.60 -43.23
N SER A 173 41.68 -15.20 -43.58
CA SER A 173 40.70 -14.59 -42.66
C SER A 173 39.40 -15.38 -42.52
N GLY A 174 39.26 -16.54 -43.17
CA GLY A 174 38.00 -17.29 -43.23
C GLY A 174 37.55 -17.88 -41.89
N GLY A 175 38.48 -18.47 -41.13
CA GLY A 175 38.26 -18.95 -39.78
C GLY A 175 38.01 -17.82 -38.77
N ILE A 176 38.76 -16.72 -38.88
CA ILE A 176 38.56 -15.51 -38.07
C ILE A 176 37.16 -14.91 -38.33
N ILE A 177 36.72 -14.86 -39.59
CA ILE A 177 35.38 -14.37 -39.97
C ILE A 177 34.28 -15.25 -39.34
N LYS A 178 34.38 -16.58 -39.44
CA LYS A 178 33.41 -17.50 -38.82
C LYS A 178 33.34 -17.35 -37.30
N MET A 179 34.47 -17.08 -36.67
CA MET A 179 34.56 -16.86 -35.23
C MET A 179 33.87 -15.55 -34.81
N LEU A 180 34.07 -14.47 -35.59
CA LEU A 180 33.38 -13.19 -35.38
C LEU A 180 31.87 -13.30 -35.62
N GLU A 181 31.44 -13.99 -36.68
CA GLU A 181 30.01 -14.25 -36.95
C GLU A 181 29.36 -15.04 -35.82
N LYS A 182 30.02 -16.08 -35.31
CA LYS A 182 29.51 -16.86 -34.16
C LYS A 182 29.40 -16.00 -32.90
N LEU A 183 30.35 -15.11 -32.64
CA LEU A 183 30.31 -14.20 -31.50
C LEU A 183 29.21 -13.14 -31.65
N GLU A 184 28.99 -12.66 -32.88
CA GLU A 184 27.90 -11.74 -33.20
C GLU A 184 26.54 -12.38 -32.91
N ASP A 185 26.32 -13.62 -33.38
CA ASP A 185 25.09 -14.38 -33.13
C ASP A 185 24.84 -14.58 -31.63
N GLN A 186 25.89 -14.94 -30.86
CA GLN A 186 25.80 -15.08 -29.41
C GLN A 186 25.39 -13.78 -28.71
N PHE A 187 25.95 -12.64 -29.12
CA PHE A 187 25.62 -11.35 -28.53
C PHE A 187 24.23 -10.85 -28.94
N VAL A 188 23.79 -11.17 -30.17
CA VAL A 188 22.41 -10.91 -30.60
C VAL A 188 21.42 -11.72 -29.76
N ASP A 189 21.70 -12.99 -29.51
CA ASP A 189 20.87 -13.86 -28.67
C ASP A 189 20.82 -13.36 -27.21
N GLU A 190 21.97 -12.98 -26.63
CA GLU A 190 22.03 -12.37 -25.28
C GLU A 190 21.19 -11.09 -25.22
N ARG A 191 21.25 -10.24 -26.24
CA ARG A 191 20.47 -8.99 -26.28
C ARG A 191 18.97 -9.28 -26.38
N LEU A 192 18.56 -10.25 -27.20
CA LEU A 192 17.17 -10.67 -27.32
C LEU A 192 16.63 -11.31 -26.02
N GLN A 193 17.49 -11.92 -25.22
CA GLN A 193 17.12 -12.44 -23.90
C GLN A 193 16.93 -11.31 -22.89
N LEU A 194 17.74 -10.24 -22.96
CA LEU A 194 17.56 -9.07 -22.10
C LEU A 194 16.26 -8.31 -22.39
N GLU A 195 15.77 -8.31 -23.63
CA GLU A 195 14.54 -7.62 -24.04
C GLU A 195 13.23 -8.33 -23.63
N LYS A 196 13.31 -9.57 -23.12
CA LYS A 196 12.14 -10.38 -22.71
C LYS A 196 11.78 -10.21 -21.25
#